data_AF-A0AAU3L3R6-F1
#
_entry.id   AF-A0AAU3L3R6-F1
#
_cell.length_a   1.000
_cell.length_b   1.000
_cell.length_c   1.000
_cell.angle_alpha   90.00
_cell.angle_beta   90.00
_cell.angle_gamma   90.00
#
_symmetry.space_group_name_H-M   'P 1'
#
loop_
_entity.id
_entity.type
_entity.pdbx_description
1 polymer ?
#
loop_
_entity_poly.entity_id
_entity_poly.type
_entity_poly.pdbx_seq_one_letter_code
_entity_poly.pdbx_strand_id
1 'polypeptide(L)' 'MLRVDPAQRRRLEEIIRNLTDRIDEARANGWLGEVQGLQVSAEAARNKLATLDRLARNRPRASVDLGMPIIPGER' A
#
# COMPACT_ATOMS: atom_id res chain seq x y z
N MET A 1 13.14 -10.54 -4.93
CA MET A 1 11.71 -10.16 -4.98
C MET A 1 11.35 -9.40 -3.73
N LEU A 2 10.78 -8.19 -3.86
CA LEU A 2 10.42 -7.32 -2.73
C LEU A 2 9.19 -7.90 -2.01
N ARG A 3 9.34 -8.29 -0.74
CA ARG A 3 8.22 -8.74 0.09
C ARG A 3 7.48 -7.48 0.56
N VAL A 4 6.18 -7.36 0.25
CA VAL A 4 5.35 -6.30 0.84
C VAL A 4 5.36 -6.53 2.35
N ASP A 5 5.83 -5.53 3.11
CA ASP A 5 5.92 -5.61 4.55
C ASP A 5 4.51 -5.56 5.17
N PRO A 6 4.08 -6.57 5.94
CA PRO A 6 2.80 -6.56 6.65
C PRO A 6 2.62 -5.34 7.55
N ALA A 7 3.71 -4.78 8.10
CA ALA A 7 3.69 -3.57 8.91
C ALA A 7 3.28 -2.34 8.08
N GLN A 8 3.63 -2.29 6.79
CA GLN A 8 3.24 -1.19 5.90
C GLN A 8 1.72 -1.15 5.68
N ARG A 9 1.09 -2.32 5.56
CA ARG A 9 -0.37 -2.45 5.43
C ARG A 9 -1.08 -1.94 6.69
N ARG A 10 -0.68 -2.44 7.86
CA ARG A 10 -1.26 -2.01 9.15
C ARG A 10 -1.12 -0.52 9.38
N ARG A 11 0.06 0.04 9.07
CA ARG A 11 0.30 1.49 9.21
C ARG A 11 -0.63 2.32 8.31
N LEU A 12 -0.93 1.86 7.09
CA LEU A 12 -1.87 2.58 6.21
C LEU A 12 -3.30 2.53 6.75
N GLU A 13 -3.72 1.41 7.33
CA GLU A 13 -5.03 1.31 7.99
C GLU A 13 -5.15 2.26 9.19
N GLU A 14 -4.08 2.40 9.97
CA GLU A 14 -3.99 3.40 11.06
C GLU A 14 -4.10 4.83 10.54
N ILE A 15 -3.37 5.16 9.47
CA ILE A 15 -3.43 6.49 8.85
C ILE A 15 -4.85 6.79 8.32
N ILE A 16 -5.50 5.83 7.65
CA ILE A 16 -6.85 6.02 7.12
C ILE A 16 -7.87 6.26 8.25
N ARG A 17 -7.76 5.52 9.35
CA ARG A 17 -8.61 5.73 10.54
C ARG A 17 -8.41 7.13 11.11
N ASN A 18 -7.16 7.51 11.40
CA ASN A 18 -6.86 8.82 11.96
C ASN A 18 -7.29 9.98 11.04
N LEU A 19 -7.14 9.84 9.72
CA LEU A 19 -7.63 10.84 8.78
C LEU A 19 -9.16 10.94 8.78
N THR A 20 -9.87 9.83 8.96
CA THR A 20 -11.33 9.82 9.06
C THR A 20 -11.78 10.56 10.32
N ASP A 21 -11.17 10.25 11.47
CA ASP A 21 -11.45 10.93 12.73
C ASP A 21 -11.22 12.44 12.59
N ARG A 22 -10.11 12.84 11.97
CA ARG A 22 -9.77 14.26 11.79
C ARG A 22 -10.68 14.99 10.80
N ILE A 23 -11.23 14.28 9.80
CA ILE A 23 -12.26 14.84 8.92
C ILE A 23 -13.54 15.15 9.72
N ASP A 24 -13.95 14.26 10.61
CA ASP A 24 -15.15 14.45 11.41
C ASP A 24 -14.97 15.59 12.43
N GLU A 25 -13.79 15.70 13.05
CA GLU A 25 -13.42 16.85 13.87
C GLU A 25 -13.44 18.16 13.07
N ALA A 26 -12.83 18.19 11.88
CA ALA A 26 -12.78 19.38 11.05
C ALA A 26 -14.19 19.80 10.57
N ARG A 27 -15.07 18.84 10.29
CA ARG A 27 -16.49 19.10 9.98
C ARG A 27 -17.23 19.68 11.18
N ALA A 28 -17.05 19.10 12.36
CA ALA A 28 -17.70 19.56 13.59
C ALA A 28 -17.28 21.00 13.96
N ASN A 29 -16.03 21.36 13.70
CA ASN A 29 -15.48 22.69 13.96
C ASN A 29 -15.64 23.70 12.81
N GLY A 30 -16.25 23.29 11.68
CA GLY A 30 -16.46 24.16 10.52
C GLY A 30 -15.18 24.50 9.73
N TRP A 31 -14.11 23.72 9.88
CA TRP A 31 -12.84 23.90 9.16
C TRP A 31 -12.90 23.34 7.75
N LEU A 32 -13.76 23.91 6.90
CA LEU A 32 -14.04 23.40 5.55
C LEU A 32 -12.78 23.31 4.66
N GLY A 33 -11.81 24.20 4.85
CA GLY A 33 -10.53 24.17 4.13
C GLY A 33 -9.67 22.95 4.50
N GLU A 34 -9.65 22.55 5.78
CA GLU A 34 -8.93 21.34 6.20
C GLU A 34 -9.66 20.07 5.77
N VAL A 35 -11.00 20.05 5.81
CA VAL A 35 -11.81 18.89 5.40
C VAL A 35 -11.44 18.42 4.00
N GLN A 36 -11.29 19.34 3.03
CA GLN A 36 -10.91 18.97 1.66
C GLN A 36 -9.51 18.34 1.60
N GLY A 37 -8.51 18.96 2.25
CA GLY A 37 -7.14 18.43 2.28
C GLY A 37 -7.04 17.06 2.95
N LEU A 38 -7.80 16.85 4.03
CA LEU A 38 -7.87 15.59 4.74
C LEU A 38 -8.57 14.50 3.90
N GLN A 39 -9.63 14.83 3.16
CA GLN A 39 -10.30 13.91 2.25
C GLN A 39 -9.39 13.43 1.12
N VAL A 40 -8.66 14.37 0.48
CA VAL A 40 -7.67 14.03 -0.57
C VAL A 40 -6.60 13.10 -0.01
N SER A 41 -6.11 13.39 1.19
CA SER A 41 -5.10 12.56 1.87
C SER A 41 -5.64 11.17 2.21
N ALA A 42 -6.90 11.08 2.65
CA ALA A 42 -7.55 9.81 2.98
C ALA A 42 -7.75 8.94 1.73
N GLU A 43 -8.16 9.56 0.61
CA GLU A 43 -8.30 8.86 -0.67
C GLU A 43 -6.93 8.35 -1.17
N ALA A 44 -5.89 9.17 -1.11
CA ALA A 44 -4.54 8.76 -1.47
C ALA A 44 -4.04 7.57 -0.62
N ALA A 45 -4.31 7.58 0.69
CA ALA A 45 -3.96 6.48 1.58
C ALA A 45 -4.73 5.19 1.24
N ARG A 46 -6.04 5.29 0.95
CA ARG A 46 -6.88 4.16 0.50
C ARG A 46 -6.38 3.57 -0.82
N ASN A 47 -6.02 4.42 -1.79
CA ASN A 47 -5.46 3.99 -3.08
C ASN A 47 -4.13 3.25 -2.92
N LYS A 48 -3.27 3.72 -2.00
CA LYS A 48 -2.02 3.04 -1.67
C LYS A 48 -2.26 1.67 -1.04
N LEU A 49 -3.21 1.56 -0.11
CA LEU A 49 -3.61 0.28 0.49
C LEU A 49 -4.14 -0.69 -0.58
N ALA A 50 -5.03 -0.24 -1.47
CA ALA A 50 -5.56 -1.06 -2.56
C ALA A 50 -4.47 -1.57 -3.52
N THR A 51 -3.45 -0.74 -3.76
CA THR A 51 -2.27 -1.12 -4.55
C THR A 51 -1.46 -2.22 -3.85
N LEU A 52 -1.19 -2.07 -2.55
CA LEU A 52 -0.51 -3.10 -1.76
C LEU A 52 -1.29 -4.42 -1.74
N ASP A 53 -2.61 -4.37 -1.55
CA ASP A 53 -3.46 -5.56 -1.56
C ASP A 53 -3.47 -6.24 -2.94
N ARG A 54 -3.40 -5.47 -4.04
CA ARG A 54 -3.26 -6.02 -5.40
C ARG A 54 -1.89 -6.71 -5.58
N LEU A 55 -0.81 -6.09 -5.13
CA LEU A 55 0.54 -6.68 -5.21
C LEU A 55 0.66 -7.96 -4.38
N ALA A 56 0.02 -8.01 -3.21
CA ALA A 56 -0.03 -9.21 -2.38
C ALA A 56 -0.79 -10.36 -3.08
N ARG A 57 -1.89 -10.06 -3.76
CA ARG A 57 -2.72 -11.04 -4.49
C ARG A 57 -2.10 -11.54 -5.80
N ASN A 58 -1.48 -10.64 -6.57
CA ASN A 58 -0.90 -10.97 -7.88
C ASN A 58 0.49 -11.61 -7.78
N ARG A 59 0.92 -12.02 -6.58
CA ARG A 59 2.19 -12.72 -6.41
C ARG A 59 2.07 -14.12 -7.04
N PRO A 60 2.91 -14.46 -8.04
CA PRO A 60 3.01 -15.84 -8.50
C PRO A 60 3.44 -16.71 -7.31
N ARG A 61 2.70 -17.79 -7.04
CA ARG A 61 3.11 -18.84 -6.08
C ARG A 61 4.30 -19.66 -6.59
N ALA A 62 4.69 -19.46 -7.84
CA ALA A 62 5.74 -20.21 -8.50
C ALA A 62 7.10 -19.54 -8.23
N SER A 63 7.95 -20.26 -7.50
CA SER A 63 9.39 -20.22 -7.75
C SER A 63 9.60 -20.23 -9.26
N VAL A 64 10.15 -19.17 -9.84
CA VAL A 64 10.57 -19.21 -11.24
C VAL A 64 11.81 -20.10 -11.24
N ASP A 65 11.64 -21.35 -11.68
CA ASP A 65 12.78 -22.23 -11.93
C ASP A 65 13.57 -21.62 -13.08
N LEU A 66 14.74 -21.07 -12.76
CA LEU A 66 15.61 -20.40 -13.73
C LEU A 66 16.45 -21.41 -14.54
N GLY A 67 16.31 -22.71 -14.28
CA GLY A 67 17.18 -23.74 -14.84
C GLY A 67 18.64 -23.56 -14.39
N MET A 68 19.43 -24.64 -14.43
CA MET A 68 20.88 -24.47 -14.30
C MET A 68 21.45 -23.94 -15.62
N PRO A 69 22.29 -22.88 -15.59
CA PRO A 69 23.03 -22.48 -16.78
C PRO A 69 23.98 -23.61 -17.18
N ILE A 70 23.79 -24.15 -18.39
CA ILE A 70 24.78 -25.01 -19.04
C ILE A 70 25.97 -24.13 -19.41
N ILE A 71 27.05 -24.23 -18.62
CA ILE A 71 28.35 -23.66 -18.99
C ILE A 71 29.00 -24.70 -19.91
N PRO A 72 29.12 -24.45 -21.23
CA PRO A 72 29.84 -25.36 -22.10
C PRO A 72 31.30 -25.42 -21.64
N GLY A 73 31.76 -26.63 -21.29
CA GLY A 73 33.14 -26.87 -20.86
C GLY A 73 34.10 -26.58 -22.01
N GLU A 74 35.02 -25.66 -21.77
CA GLU A 74 36.14 -25.34 -22.65
C GLU A 74 37.08 -26.57 -22.73
N ARG A 75 37.36 -27.02 -23.96
CA ARG A 75 38.40 -28.03 -24.26
C ARG A 75 39.57 -27.34 -24.94
#